data_AF-A0A7S3BVR5-F1
#
_entry.id   AF-A0A7S3BVR5-F1
#
_cell.length_a   1.000
_cell.length_b   1.000
_cell.length_c   1.000
_cell.angle_alpha   90.00
_cell.angle_beta   90.00
_cell.angle_gamma   90.00
#
_symmetry.space_group_name_H-M   'P 1'
#
loop_
_entity.id
_entity.type
_entity.pdbx_description
1 polymer ?
#
loop_
_entity_poly.entity_id
_entity_poly.type
_entity_poly.pdbx_seq_one_letter_code
_entity_poly.pdbx_strand_id
1 'polypeptide(L)'
;GMADGPRRRTQQGWQLGSARGGFDVVCATIAMGMGIDKPDVRFVVHYSMPKSLEGYYQESGRAGRDGLDAECVLFYAPRDFSRLSGLARQSGGGRGAKQRNLAFARQVKTYCEDNSCCRRVALLRHFDETIDAAACHATCDVCDPSVPSRLHAERDDTFPAPPPSGGLGASVTSSG
;
A
#
# COMPACT_ATOMS: atom_id res chain seq x y z
N GLY A 1 -15.01 10.62 2.83
CA GLY A 1 -14.70 9.42 2.03
C GLY A 1 -15.45 9.49 0.71
N MET A 2 -15.04 8.72 -0.30
CA MET A 2 -15.73 8.65 -1.60
C MET A 2 -17.08 7.93 -1.47
N ALA A 3 -18.13 8.42 -2.13
CA ALA A 3 -19.45 7.78 -2.16
C ALA A 3 -19.41 6.42 -2.91
N ASP A 4 -20.40 5.56 -2.64
CA ASP A 4 -20.45 4.18 -3.17
C ASP A 4 -20.50 4.12 -4.71
N GLY A 5 -21.28 5.00 -5.35
CA GLY A 5 -21.39 5.06 -6.80
C GLY A 5 -20.06 5.34 -7.50
N PRO A 6 -19.36 6.43 -7.17
CA PRO A 6 -18.01 6.70 -7.66
C PRO A 6 -17.01 5.58 -7.35
N ARG A 7 -17.03 5.01 -6.14
CA ARG A 7 -16.14 3.90 -5.76
C ARG A 7 -16.32 2.70 -6.69
N ARG A 8 -17.58 2.31 -6.96
CA ARG A 8 -17.90 1.19 -7.86
C ARG A 8 -17.42 1.45 -9.29
N ARG A 9 -17.58 2.68 -9.80
CA ARG A 9 -17.11 3.04 -11.15
C ARG A 9 -15.59 2.97 -11.25
N THR A 10 -14.85 3.47 -10.27
CA THR A 10 -13.39 3.37 -10.23
C THR A 10 -12.94 1.91 -10.23
N GLN A 11 -13.57 1.07 -9.39
CA GLN A 11 -13.25 -0.36 -9.32
C GLN A 11 -13.56 -1.08 -10.64
N GLN A 12 -14.70 -0.79 -11.28
CA GLN A 12 -15.07 -1.38 -12.58
C GLN A 12 -14.13 -0.94 -13.69
N GLY A 13 -13.81 0.36 -13.78
CA GLY A 13 -12.86 0.89 -14.76
C GLY A 13 -11.47 0.28 -14.60
N TRP A 14 -11.01 0.09 -13.37
CA TRP A 14 -9.72 -0.56 -13.13
C TRP A 14 -9.71 -2.06 -13.47
N GLN A 15 -10.81 -2.79 -13.18
CA GLN A 15 -10.93 -4.18 -13.62
C GLN A 15 -10.92 -4.33 -15.14
N LEU A 16 -11.46 -3.35 -15.85
CA LEU A 16 -11.58 -3.33 -17.30
C LEU A 16 -10.24 -3.06 -18.01
N GLY A 17 -9.37 -2.23 -17.43
CA GLY A 17 -8.09 -1.81 -18.01
C GLY A 17 -8.23 -0.75 -19.11
N SER A 18 -7.17 0.02 -19.36
CA SER A 18 -7.19 1.14 -20.32
C SER A 18 -7.49 0.71 -21.76
N ALA A 19 -7.02 -0.48 -22.15
CA ALA A 19 -7.27 -1.08 -23.47
C ALA A 19 -8.76 -1.22 -23.80
N ARG A 20 -9.64 -1.22 -22.79
CA ARG A 20 -11.09 -1.32 -22.95
C ARG A 20 -11.84 -0.09 -22.42
N GLY A 21 -11.15 1.04 -22.30
CA GLY A 21 -11.72 2.32 -21.84
C GLY A 21 -11.76 2.50 -20.32
N GLY A 22 -10.97 1.71 -19.58
CA GLY A 22 -10.81 1.78 -18.14
C GLY A 22 -9.52 2.47 -17.69
N PHE A 23 -8.94 1.99 -16.58
CA PHE A 23 -7.68 2.51 -15.99
C PHE A 23 -6.75 1.35 -15.66
N ASP A 24 -5.44 1.53 -15.80
CA ASP A 24 -4.46 0.49 -15.43
C ASP A 24 -4.01 0.60 -13.98
N VAL A 25 -4.08 1.81 -13.42
CA VAL A 25 -3.61 2.13 -12.06
C VAL A 25 -4.74 2.69 -11.23
N VAL A 26 -4.81 2.25 -9.98
CA VAL A 26 -5.74 2.78 -9.00
C VAL A 26 -5.00 3.18 -7.72
N CYS A 27 -5.12 4.44 -7.33
CA CYS A 27 -4.58 4.95 -6.08
C CYS A 27 -5.65 4.80 -4.99
N ALA A 28 -5.37 3.97 -3.98
CA ALA A 28 -6.34 3.59 -2.97
C ALA A 28 -5.76 3.68 -1.55
N THR A 29 -6.67 3.84 -0.58
CA THR A 29 -6.38 3.57 0.83
C THR A 29 -6.90 2.17 1.19
N ILE A 30 -6.59 1.70 2.40
CA ILE A 30 -7.04 0.40 2.95
C ILE A 30 -8.55 0.16 2.73
N ALA A 31 -9.36 1.23 2.72
CA ALA A 31 -10.81 1.16 2.54
C ALA A 31 -11.28 0.63 1.16
N MET A 32 -10.40 0.51 0.16
CA MET A 32 -10.75 -0.04 -1.16
C MET A 32 -10.60 -1.58 -1.23
N GLY A 33 -9.91 -2.20 -0.27
CA GLY A 33 -9.46 -3.59 -0.39
C GLY A 33 -10.52 -4.71 -0.28
N MET A 34 -11.75 -4.42 0.15
CA MET A 34 -12.75 -5.49 0.29
C MET A 34 -13.36 -5.84 -1.06
N GLY A 35 -13.19 -7.09 -1.51
CA GLY A 35 -13.83 -7.61 -2.73
C GLY A 35 -13.10 -7.31 -4.04
N ILE A 36 -11.82 -6.95 -4.00
CA ILE A 36 -10.97 -6.91 -5.20
C ILE A 36 -10.37 -8.29 -5.43
N ASP A 37 -10.70 -8.90 -6.57
CA ASP A 37 -10.13 -10.16 -7.05
C ASP A 37 -9.78 -10.07 -8.54
N LYS A 38 -8.82 -9.18 -8.85
CA LYS A 38 -8.23 -9.10 -10.20
C LYS A 38 -7.00 -10.00 -10.22
N PRO A 39 -6.95 -11.06 -11.05
CA PRO A 39 -5.86 -12.05 -10.99
C PRO A 39 -4.53 -11.48 -11.51
N ASP A 40 -4.61 -10.56 -12.46
CA ASP A 40 -3.51 -10.05 -13.27
C ASP A 40 -2.92 -8.72 -12.77
N VAL A 41 -2.85 -8.53 -11.45
CA VAL A 41 -2.21 -7.35 -10.85
C VAL A 41 -0.69 -7.51 -10.89
N ARG A 42 -0.02 -6.69 -11.70
CA ARG A 42 1.44 -6.76 -11.91
C ARG A 42 2.28 -6.04 -10.87
N PHE A 43 1.71 -5.06 -10.17
CA PHE A 43 2.41 -4.40 -9.10
C PHE A 43 1.47 -3.90 -8.01
N VAL A 44 1.98 -3.87 -6.78
CA VAL A 44 1.40 -3.16 -5.65
C VAL A 44 2.45 -2.22 -5.09
N VAL A 45 2.11 -0.93 -5.01
CA VAL A 45 3.01 0.11 -4.50
C VAL A 45 2.45 0.71 -3.22
N HIS A 46 3.18 0.54 -2.13
CA HIS A 46 2.92 1.20 -0.85
C HIS A 46 3.63 2.55 -0.82
N TYR A 47 2.89 3.62 -1.10
CA TYR A 47 3.43 5.00 -1.05
C TYR A 47 3.89 5.44 0.36
N SER A 48 3.32 4.86 1.40
CA SER A 48 3.66 5.13 2.78
C SER A 48 3.75 3.83 3.57
N MET A 49 4.51 3.87 4.66
CA MET A 49 4.64 2.74 5.58
C MET A 49 3.25 2.19 6.00
N PRO A 50 3.00 0.88 5.86
CA PRO A 50 1.76 0.24 6.31
C PRO A 50 1.66 0.25 7.84
N LYS A 51 0.45 0.04 8.36
CA LYS A 51 0.18 0.10 9.81
C LYS A 51 0.71 -1.13 10.57
N SER A 52 0.82 -2.27 9.88
CA SER A 52 1.31 -3.53 10.42
C SER A 52 1.83 -4.42 9.29
N LEU A 53 2.59 -5.47 9.63
CA LEU A 53 3.09 -6.44 8.65
C LEU A 53 1.98 -7.33 8.10
N GLU A 54 0.94 -7.62 8.89
CA GLU A 54 -0.23 -8.35 8.41
C GLU A 54 -1.00 -7.57 7.36
N GLY A 55 -1.17 -6.26 7.57
CA GLY A 55 -1.77 -5.37 6.58
C GLY A 55 -0.94 -5.35 5.30
N TYR A 56 0.39 -5.20 5.43
CA TYR A 56 1.29 -5.26 4.30
C TYR A 56 1.18 -6.57 3.53
N TYR A 57 1.18 -7.71 4.22
CA TYR A 57 1.07 -9.04 3.62
C TYR A 57 -0.25 -9.21 2.84
N GLN A 58 -1.38 -8.80 3.42
CA GLN A 58 -2.68 -8.87 2.75
C GLN A 58 -2.80 -7.92 1.55
N GLU A 59 -2.19 -6.74 1.64
CA GLU A 59 -2.23 -5.73 0.59
C GLU A 59 -1.33 -6.10 -0.59
N SER A 60 -0.08 -6.50 -0.32
CA SER A 60 0.88 -6.97 -1.32
C SER A 60 0.45 -8.28 -1.98
N GLY A 61 -0.17 -9.20 -1.23
CA GLY A 61 -0.73 -10.46 -1.74
C GLY A 61 -1.92 -10.33 -2.71
N ARG A 62 -2.24 -9.12 -3.17
CA ARG A 62 -3.14 -8.87 -4.30
C ARG A 62 -2.42 -8.98 -5.64
N ALA A 63 -1.10 -8.81 -5.65
CA ALA A 63 -0.26 -8.97 -6.83
C ALA A 63 -0.17 -10.44 -7.25
N GLY A 64 -0.05 -10.72 -8.55
CA GLY A 64 0.38 -12.04 -9.04
C GLY A 64 -0.54 -13.22 -8.74
N ARG A 65 -1.86 -13.02 -8.62
CA ARG A 65 -2.82 -14.10 -8.32
C ARG A 65 -3.00 -15.10 -9.47
N ASP A 66 -2.59 -14.74 -10.67
CA ASP A 66 -2.44 -15.61 -11.83
C ASP A 66 -1.18 -16.49 -11.79
N GLY A 67 -0.32 -16.34 -10.76
CA GLY A 67 0.94 -17.07 -10.62
C GLY A 67 2.09 -16.56 -11.49
N LEU A 68 1.88 -15.46 -12.22
CA LEU A 68 2.92 -14.78 -12.98
C LEU A 68 3.65 -13.76 -12.10
N ASP A 69 4.86 -13.41 -12.52
CA ASP A 69 5.69 -12.44 -11.81
C ASP A 69 4.95 -11.11 -11.59
N ALA A 70 5.13 -10.58 -10.39
CA ALA A 70 4.56 -9.32 -9.96
C ALA A 70 5.45 -8.67 -8.89
N GLU A 71 5.43 -7.34 -8.83
CA GLU A 71 6.29 -6.57 -7.95
C GLU A 71 5.53 -5.97 -6.76
N CYS A 72 6.15 -6.00 -5.59
CA CYS A 72 5.63 -5.36 -4.39
C CYS A 72 6.66 -4.34 -3.90
N VAL A 73 6.36 -3.06 -4.05
CA VAL A 73 7.28 -1.96 -3.74
C VAL A 73 6.77 -1.19 -2.54
N LEU A 74 7.63 -0.99 -1.54
CA LEU A 74 7.31 -0.20 -0.35
C LEU A 74 8.24 1.02 -0.26
N PHE A 75 7.66 2.21 -0.39
CA PHE A 75 8.37 3.46 -0.12
C PHE A 75 8.40 3.72 1.39
N TYR A 76 9.60 3.67 1.96
CA TYR A 76 9.83 3.92 3.37
C TYR A 76 10.46 5.29 3.60
N ALA A 77 9.83 6.08 4.48
CA ALA A 77 10.44 7.27 5.04
C ALA A 77 10.32 7.27 6.56
N PRO A 78 11.36 7.68 7.32
CA PRO A 78 11.29 7.76 8.78
C PRO A 78 10.13 8.62 9.31
N ARG A 79 9.72 9.65 8.55
CA ARG A 79 8.56 10.49 8.88
C ARG A 79 7.23 9.73 8.91
N ASP A 80 7.09 8.64 8.14
CA ASP A 80 5.89 7.83 8.14
C ASP A 80 5.70 7.10 9.47
N PHE A 81 6.80 6.63 10.08
CA PHE A 81 6.79 6.05 11.41
C PHE A 81 6.35 7.08 12.47
N SER A 82 6.86 8.32 12.39
CA SER A 82 6.42 9.40 13.28
C SER A 82 4.92 9.69 13.14
N ARG A 83 4.41 9.75 11.90
CA ARG A 83 2.98 9.95 11.62
C ARG A 83 2.13 8.81 12.20
N LEU A 84 2.51 7.55 11.95
CA LEU A 84 1.79 6.38 12.45
C LEU A 84 1.85 6.28 13.98
N SER A 85 2.99 6.60 14.58
CA SER A 85 3.14 6.66 16.05
C SER A 85 2.24 7.73 16.67
N GLY A 86 2.15 8.91 16.04
CA GLY A 86 1.22 9.97 16.44
C GLY A 86 -0.23 9.51 16.39
N LEU A 87 -0.64 8.90 15.27
CA LEU A 87 -1.99 8.36 15.10
C LEU A 87 -2.31 7.25 16.13
N ALA A 88 -1.36 6.36 16.41
CA ALA A 88 -1.52 5.31 17.42
C ALA A 88 -1.78 5.90 18.81
N ARG A 89 -1.06 6.97 19.18
CA ARG A 89 -1.24 7.67 20.48
C ARG A 89 -2.56 8.42 20.57
N GLN A 90 -3.02 9.00 19.46
CA GLN A 90 -4.28 9.76 19.38
C GLN A 90 -5.51 8.88 19.16
N SER A 91 -5.34 7.60 18.80
CA SER A 91 -6.46 6.69 18.60
C SER A 91 -7.37 6.61 19.84
N GLY A 92 -8.68 6.51 19.63
CA GLY A 92 -9.69 6.49 20.70
C GLY A 92 -9.69 5.24 21.58
N GLY A 93 -8.77 4.29 21.36
CA GLY A 93 -8.65 3.07 22.15
C GLY A 93 -7.98 3.30 23.50
N GLY A 94 -8.19 2.36 24.44
CA GLY A 94 -7.50 2.35 25.74
C GLY A 94 -5.97 2.19 25.60
N ARG A 95 -5.24 2.39 26.70
CA ARG A 95 -3.75 2.34 26.73
C ARG A 95 -3.16 1.09 26.06
N GLY A 96 -3.74 -0.07 26.29
CA GLY A 96 -3.29 -1.33 25.67
C GLY A 96 -3.43 -1.33 24.14
N ALA A 97 -4.52 -0.79 23.59
CA ALA A 97 -4.70 -0.69 22.14
C ALA A 97 -3.68 0.26 21.51
N LYS A 98 -3.41 1.40 22.16
CA LYS A 98 -2.36 2.35 21.73
C LYS A 98 -0.98 1.70 21.71
N GLN A 99 -0.66 0.92 22.74
CA GLN A 99 0.62 0.22 22.84
C GLN A 99 0.79 -0.86 21.76
N ARG A 100 -0.27 -1.63 21.47
CA ARG A 100 -0.29 -2.61 20.37
C ARG A 100 -0.07 -1.93 19.01
N ASN A 101 -0.81 -0.86 18.71
CA ASN A 101 -0.66 -0.12 17.45
C ASN A 101 0.76 0.42 17.27
N LEU A 102 1.39 0.89 18.35
CA LEU A 102 2.79 1.33 18.31
C LEU A 102 3.76 0.16 18.09
N ALA A 103 3.48 -1.00 18.67
CA ALA A 103 4.29 -2.21 18.45
C ALA A 103 4.24 -2.65 16.99
N PHE A 104 3.05 -2.67 16.36
CA PHE A 104 2.91 -2.96 14.93
C PHE A 104 3.71 -1.99 14.06
N ALA A 105 3.62 -0.69 14.32
CA ALA A 105 4.40 0.31 13.58
C ALA A 105 5.92 0.08 13.72
N ARG A 106 6.40 -0.36 14.89
CA ARG A 106 7.82 -0.67 15.10
C ARG A 106 8.27 -1.92 14.34
N GLN A 107 7.42 -2.93 14.24
CA GLN A 107 7.72 -4.13 13.45
C GLN A 107 7.90 -3.77 11.98
N VAL A 108 6.99 -2.97 11.41
CA VAL A 108 7.11 -2.50 10.02
C VAL A 108 8.37 -1.65 9.84
N LYS A 109 8.67 -0.73 10.76
CA LYS A 109 9.93 0.04 10.72
C LYS A 109 11.15 -0.88 10.67
N THR A 110 11.19 -1.89 11.53
CA THR A 110 12.29 -2.87 11.58
C THR A 110 12.41 -3.62 10.27
N TYR A 111 11.29 -4.10 9.71
CA TYR A 111 11.24 -4.76 8.42
C TYR A 111 11.79 -3.88 7.29
N CYS A 112 11.48 -2.58 7.26
CA CYS A 112 11.97 -1.66 6.23
C CYS A 112 13.46 -1.28 6.40
N GLU A 113 13.97 -1.29 7.63
CA GLU A 113 15.35 -0.87 7.93
C GLU A 113 16.36 -2.01 7.91
N ASP A 114 15.91 -3.24 8.19
CA ASP A 114 16.75 -4.43 8.16
C ASP A 114 17.04 -4.84 6.71
N ASN A 115 18.30 -4.73 6.31
CA ASN A 115 18.81 -5.15 5.00
C ASN A 115 19.73 -6.38 5.11
N SER A 116 19.76 -7.05 6.25
CA SER A 116 20.57 -8.25 6.50
C SER A 116 19.79 -9.55 6.32
N CYS A 117 18.45 -9.47 6.29
CA CYS A 117 17.56 -10.60 6.19
C CYS A 117 16.74 -10.55 4.90
N CYS A 118 16.63 -11.69 4.21
CA CYS A 118 15.72 -11.85 3.08
C CYS A 118 14.30 -11.35 3.42
N ARG A 119 13.70 -10.53 2.55
CA ARG A 119 12.35 -9.97 2.77
C ARG A 119 11.30 -11.04 3.01
N ARG A 120 11.36 -12.17 2.27
CA ARG A 120 10.44 -13.29 2.41
C ARG A 120 10.59 -13.99 3.77
N VAL A 121 11.83 -14.22 4.19
CA VAL A 121 12.15 -14.81 5.50
C VAL A 121 11.67 -13.89 6.63
N ALA A 122 11.98 -12.59 6.55
CA ALA A 122 11.55 -11.61 7.56
C ALA A 122 10.03 -11.51 7.68
N LEU A 123 9.32 -11.54 6.55
CA LEU A 123 7.86 -11.47 6.52
C LEU A 123 7.20 -12.75 7.04
N LEU A 124 7.69 -13.93 6.66
CA LEU A 124 7.12 -15.20 7.12
C LEU A 124 7.41 -15.49 8.59
N ARG A 125 8.58 -15.06 9.11
CA ARG A 125 8.88 -15.13 10.55
C ARG A 125 7.87 -14.37 11.41
N HIS A 126 7.24 -13.32 10.87
CA HIS A 126 6.17 -12.59 11.57
C HIS A 126 4.93 -13.47 11.80
N PHE A 127 4.72 -14.49 10.96
CA PHE A 127 3.63 -15.47 11.07
C PHE A 127 4.08 -16.79 11.70
N ASP A 128 5.22 -16.77 12.42
CA ASP A 128 5.85 -17.97 13.00
C ASP A 128 6.18 -19.06 11.96
N GLU A 129 6.29 -18.68 10.68
CA GLU A 129 6.69 -19.56 9.59
C GLU A 129 8.20 -19.45 9.34
N THR A 130 8.84 -20.59 9.09
CA THR A 130 10.29 -20.67 8.83
C THR A 130 10.54 -21.24 7.44
N ILE A 131 11.34 -20.52 6.66
CA ILE A 131 11.79 -20.95 5.33
C ILE A 131 13.29 -20.73 5.19
N ASP A 132 13.93 -21.49 4.31
CA ASP A 132 15.30 -21.24 3.89
C ASP A 132 15.35 -19.98 2.99
N ALA A 133 16.34 -19.11 3.22
CA ALA A 133 16.59 -17.97 2.35
C ALA A 133 16.87 -18.38 0.90
N ALA A 134 17.40 -19.60 0.67
CA ALA A 134 17.60 -20.17 -0.65
C ALA A 134 16.28 -20.27 -1.47
N ALA A 135 15.13 -20.44 -0.82
CA ALA A 135 13.81 -20.49 -1.47
C ALA A 135 13.32 -19.11 -1.94
N CYS A 136 14.07 -18.04 -1.68
CA CYS A 136 13.79 -16.72 -2.25
C CYS A 136 14.13 -16.66 -3.74
N HIS A 137 15.11 -17.44 -4.22
CA HIS A 137 15.57 -17.40 -5.62
C HIS A 137 15.91 -15.98 -6.13
N ALA A 138 16.54 -15.15 -5.29
CA ALA A 138 16.92 -13.78 -5.63
C ALA A 138 15.76 -12.87 -6.09
N THR A 139 14.53 -13.10 -5.60
CA THR A 139 13.33 -12.30 -5.97
C THR A 139 13.06 -11.10 -5.07
N CYS A 140 13.96 -10.76 -4.13
CA CYS A 140 13.82 -9.56 -3.30
C CYS A 140 15.09 -8.73 -3.30
N ASP A 141 14.95 -7.44 -3.04
CA ASP A 141 16.02 -6.43 -3.00
C ASP A 141 17.23 -6.78 -2.11
N VAL A 142 17.03 -7.58 -1.06
CA VAL A 142 18.12 -8.03 -0.18
C VAL A 142 18.87 -9.23 -0.75
N CYS A 143 18.18 -10.12 -1.48
CA CYS A 143 18.78 -11.34 -2.03
C CYS A 143 19.28 -11.18 -3.46
N ASP A 144 18.79 -10.17 -4.19
CA ASP A 144 19.18 -9.89 -5.57
C ASP A 144 20.43 -8.99 -5.59
N PRO A 145 21.59 -9.50 -6.04
CA PRO A 145 22.81 -8.70 -6.12
C PRO A 145 22.76 -7.61 -7.19
N SER A 146 21.81 -7.67 -8.14
CA SER A 146 21.64 -6.67 -9.19
C SER A 146 20.86 -5.44 -8.73
N VAL A 147 20.12 -5.56 -7.62
CA VAL A 147 19.32 -4.47 -7.06
C VAL A 147 20.07 -3.85 -5.89
N PRO A 148 20.23 -2.52 -5.85
CA PRO A 148 20.74 -1.85 -4.67
C PRO A 148 19.81 -2.11 -3.49
N SER A 149 20.38 -2.50 -2.34
CA SER A 149 19.62 -2.75 -1.09
C SER A 149 18.73 -1.57 -0.62
N ARG A 150 18.92 -0.37 -1.19
CA ARG A 150 18.02 0.78 -1.13
C ARG A 150 18.11 1.57 -2.43
N LEU A 151 16.98 1.71 -3.12
CA LEU A 151 16.81 2.72 -4.15
C LEU A 151 16.46 4.03 -3.46
N HIS A 152 17.40 4.97 -3.45
CA HIS A 152 17.14 6.33 -2.98
C HIS A 152 16.29 7.06 -4.02
N ALA A 153 15.05 7.37 -3.67
CA ALA A 153 14.19 8.24 -4.45
C ALA A 153 13.72 9.40 -3.57
N GLU A 154 13.76 10.62 -4.13
CA GLU A 154 13.10 11.75 -3.50
C GLU A 154 11.59 11.54 -3.60
N ARG A 155 10.93 11.41 -2.45
CA ARG A 155 9.47 11.37 -2.41
C ARG A 155 8.96 12.80 -2.37
N ASP A 156 8.51 13.29 -3.52
CA ASP A 156 7.83 14.57 -3.64
C ASP A 156 6.48 14.50 -2.91
N ASP A 157 6.44 15.10 -1.72
CA ASP A 157 5.23 15.18 -0.91
C ASP A 157 4.36 16.40 -1.27
N THR A 158 4.72 17.18 -2.29
CA THR A 158 3.93 18.33 -2.77
C THR A 158 2.76 17.89 -3.65
N PHE A 159 1.95 16.94 -3.16
CA PHE A 159 0.65 16.70 -3.78
C PHE A 159 -0.26 17.91 -3.53
N PRO A 160 -0.72 18.63 -4.56
CA PRO A 160 -1.72 19.68 -4.36
C PRO A 160 -2.95 19.03 -3.74
N ALA A 161 -3.54 19.71 -2.75
CA ALA A 161 -4.82 19.29 -2.19
C ALA A 161 -5.81 19.06 -3.34
N PRO A 162 -6.61 17.97 -3.32
CA PRO A 162 -7.63 17.78 -4.34
C PRO A 162 -8.50 19.04 -4.37
N PRO A 163 -8.85 19.55 -5.56
CA PRO A 163 -9.70 20.74 -5.64
C PRO A 163 -10.95 20.49 -4.81
N PRO A 164 -11.45 21.50 -4.07
CA PRO A 164 -12.71 21.37 -3.37
C PRO A 164 -13.73 20.88 -4.38
N SER A 165 -14.50 19.86 -4.02
CA SER A 165 -15.57 19.32 -4.86
C SER A 165 -16.56 20.46 -5.14
N GLY A 166 -16.33 21.16 -6.25
CA GLY A 166 -17.17 22.24 -6.72
C GLY A 166 -18.54 21.66 -6.95
N GLY A 167 -19.51 22.12 -6.18
CA GLY A 167 -20.91 21.96 -6.55
C GLY A 167 -21.05 22.47 -7.96
N LEU A 168 -21.55 21.62 -8.86
CA LEU A 168 -22.07 22.05 -10.14
C LEU A 168 -23.21 23.03 -9.84
N GLY A 169 -22.86 24.31 -9.76
CA GLY A 169 -23.80 25.41 -9.79
C GLY A 169 -24.40 25.43 -11.18
N ALA A 170 -25.64 24.96 -11.30
CA ALA A 170 -26.47 25.22 -12.45
C ALA A 170 -26.83 26.71 -12.45
N SER A 171 -25.99 27.53 -13.08
CA SER A 171 -26.41 28.85 -13.53
C SER A 171 -27.29 28.66 -14.78
N VAL A 172 -28.60 28.53 -14.56
CA VAL A 172 -29.59 28.70 -15.63
C VAL A 172 -29.70 30.20 -15.87
N THR A 173 -29.09 30.69 -16.95
CA THR A 173 -29.41 32.00 -17.50
C THR A 173 -30.75 31.89 -18.20
N SER A 174 -31.80 32.46 -17.62
CA SER A 174 -33.08 32.69 -18.29
C SER A 174 -32.93 33.85 -19.26
N SER A 175 -32.98 33.57 -20.56
CA SER A 175 -33.29 34.55 -21.59
C SER A 175 -34.74 34.32 -22.01
N GLY A 176 -35.59 35.31 -21.74
CA GLY A 176 -37.00 35.36 -22.08
C GLY A 176 -37.57 36.68 -21.57
#